data_AF-A0A7C4GL01-F1
#
_entry.id   AF-A0A7C4GL01-F1
#
_cell.length_a   1.000
_cell.length_b   1.000
_cell.length_c   1.000
_cell.angle_alpha   90.00
_cell.angle_beta   90.00
_cell.angle_gamma   90.00
#
_symmetry.space_group_name_H-M   'P 1'
#
loop_
_entity.id
_entity.type
_entity.pdbx_description
1 polymer ?
#
loop_
_entity_poly.entity_id
_entity_poly.type
_entity_poly.pdbx_seq_one_letter_code
_entity_poly.pdbx_strand_id
1 'polypeptide(L)'
;MRTYCLRKFFVTQLTNHGVENKIVNFFIGHKVPPVDLAYWVRRVEELREIYRQREKFLNPISGAPSKPSAEEIEEMVERKLKEFLASKTFKRVCSKIFRELLNNNHEDYESKIVTSEDEVIKLSNEGYDCHLVGENKWLMRKRINGS
;
A
#
# COMPACT_ATOMS: atom_id res chain seq x y z
N MET A 1 4.31 61.61 9.60
CA MET A 1 3.53 60.42 10.04
C MET A 1 4.28 59.16 9.63
N ARG A 2 4.40 58.16 10.51
CA ARG A 2 4.94 56.84 10.13
C ARG A 2 3.91 56.16 9.23
N THR A 3 4.31 55.74 8.02
CA THR A 3 3.46 55.00 7.05
C THR A 3 2.76 53.79 7.66
N TYR A 4 3.41 53.14 8.64
CA TYR A 4 2.85 52.05 9.43
C TYR A 4 1.58 52.44 10.22
N CYS A 5 1.53 53.66 10.77
CA CYS A 5 0.38 54.12 11.55
C CYS A 5 -0.87 54.27 10.66
N LEU A 6 -0.69 54.74 9.43
CA LEU A 6 -1.79 54.87 8.46
C LEU A 6 -2.32 53.50 8.02
N ARG A 7 -1.43 52.53 7.79
CA ARG A 7 -1.81 51.15 7.49
C ARG A 7 -2.59 50.52 8.65
N LYS A 8 -2.14 50.71 9.89
CA LYS A 8 -2.82 50.19 11.08
C LYS A 8 -4.20 50.83 11.26
N PHE A 9 -4.29 52.15 11.06
CA PHE A 9 -5.57 52.87 11.09
C PHE A 9 -6.54 52.33 10.03
N PHE A 10 -6.09 52.13 8.79
CA PHE A 10 -6.90 51.58 7.71
C PHE A 10 -7.44 50.17 8.04
N VAL A 11 -6.59 49.29 8.54
CA VAL A 11 -6.99 47.95 9.01
C VAL A 11 -8.06 48.05 10.11
N THR A 12 -7.82 48.88 11.13
CA THR A 12 -8.74 49.04 12.25
C THR A 12 -10.11 49.58 11.81
N GLN A 13 -10.16 50.55 10.88
CA GLN A 13 -11.43 51.06 10.37
C GLN A 13 -12.23 49.97 9.64
N LEU A 14 -11.59 49.21 8.76
CA LEU A 14 -12.27 48.13 8.03
C LEU A 14 -12.80 47.06 8.98
N THR A 15 -12.00 46.63 9.95
CA THR A 15 -12.45 45.63 10.93
C THR A 15 -13.58 46.14 11.80
N ASN A 16 -13.54 47.40 12.26
CA ASN A 16 -14.60 48.00 13.08
C ASN A 16 -15.92 48.15 12.32
N HIS A 17 -15.87 48.32 11.00
CA HIS A 17 -17.05 48.36 10.13
C HIS A 17 -17.52 46.98 9.64
N GLY A 18 -16.99 45.90 10.22
CA GLY A 18 -17.47 44.52 9.96
C GLY A 18 -16.92 43.90 8.68
N VAL A 19 -15.87 44.47 8.08
CA VAL A 19 -15.21 43.85 6.92
C VAL A 19 -14.47 42.60 7.38
N GLU A 20 -14.71 41.48 6.69
CA GLU A 20 -14.07 40.21 7.01
C GLU A 20 -12.55 40.28 6.94
N ASN A 21 -11.87 39.68 7.92
CA ASN A 21 -10.41 39.70 8.04
C ASN A 21 -9.69 39.19 6.78
N LYS A 22 -10.28 38.26 6.03
CA LYS A 22 -9.72 37.76 4.76
C LYS A 22 -9.61 38.84 3.69
N ILE A 23 -10.61 39.74 3.61
CA ILE A 23 -10.65 40.88 2.68
C ILE A 23 -9.66 41.95 3.14
N VAL A 24 -9.62 42.22 4.45
CA VAL A 24 -8.67 43.17 5.04
C VAL A 24 -7.22 42.71 4.80
N ASN A 25 -6.94 41.42 5.00
CA ASN A 25 -5.65 40.81 4.73
C ASN A 25 -5.26 40.88 3.25
N PHE A 26 -6.22 40.70 2.33
CA PHE A 26 -5.99 40.89 0.91
C PHE A 26 -5.60 42.34 0.57
N PHE A 27 -6.35 43.34 1.07
CA PHE A 27 -6.07 44.76 0.79
C PHE A 27 -4.69 45.22 1.29
N ILE A 28 -4.19 44.63 2.37
CA ILE A 28 -2.88 44.97 2.92
C ILE A 28 -1.75 44.07 2.41
N GLY A 29 -2.01 43.19 1.44
CA GLY A 29 -1.02 42.28 0.86
C GLY A 29 -0.49 41.23 1.84
N HIS A 30 -1.27 40.90 2.88
CA HIS A 30 -0.93 39.79 3.78
C HIS A 30 -1.25 38.45 3.13
N LYS A 31 -0.54 37.41 3.56
CA LYS A 31 -0.79 36.04 3.13
C LYS A 31 -2.19 35.61 3.59
N VAL A 32 -3.09 35.40 2.64
CA VAL A 32 -4.43 34.86 2.90
C VAL A 32 -4.31 33.35 3.16
N PRO A 33 -4.97 32.79 4.18
CA PRO A 33 -4.97 31.35 4.44
C PRO A 33 -5.45 30.54 3.21
N PRO A 34 -4.87 29.36 2.94
CA PRO A 34 -5.29 28.52 1.81
C PRO A 34 -6.78 28.14 1.83
N VAL A 35 -7.35 27.98 3.03
CA VAL A 35 -8.79 27.71 3.20
C VAL A 35 -9.62 28.88 2.68
N ASP A 36 -9.29 30.11 3.06
CA ASP A 36 -10.00 31.30 2.60
C ASP A 36 -9.84 31.54 1.09
N LEU A 37 -8.69 31.19 0.52
CA LEU A 37 -8.47 31.22 -0.93
C LEU A 37 -9.34 30.22 -1.69
N ALA A 38 -9.59 29.03 -1.12
CA ALA A 38 -10.48 28.04 -1.71
C ALA A 38 -11.93 28.53 -1.80
N TYR A 39 -12.37 29.36 -0.85
CA TYR A 39 -13.68 30.04 -0.88
C TYR A 39 -13.67 31.33 -1.72
N TRP A 40 -12.50 31.91 -1.99
CA TRP A 40 -12.35 33.14 -2.77
C TRP A 40 -12.49 32.90 -4.27
N VAL A 41 -11.93 31.80 -4.77
CA VAL A 41 -12.15 31.36 -6.14
C VAL A 41 -13.60 30.88 -6.22
N ARG A 42 -14.50 31.75 -6.69
CA ARG A 42 -15.91 31.43 -6.96
C ARG A 42 -16.00 30.35 -8.05
N ARG A 43 -15.74 29.10 -7.69
CA ARG A 43 -16.24 27.93 -8.40
C ARG A 43 -17.52 27.49 -7.74
N VAL A 44 -18.47 28.42 -7.59
CA VAL A 44 -19.74 28.16 -6.91
C VAL A 44 -20.43 26.95 -7.55
N GLU A 45 -20.28 26.77 -8.86
CA GLU A 45 -20.80 25.60 -9.57
C GLU A 45 -20.01 24.31 -9.32
N GLU A 46 -18.68 24.35 -9.19
CA GLU A 46 -17.93 23.16 -8.76
C GLU A 46 -18.25 22.81 -7.31
N LEU A 47 -18.40 23.80 -6.44
CA LEU A 47 -18.78 23.60 -5.05
C LEU A 47 -20.19 23.02 -4.95
N ARG A 48 -21.14 23.56 -5.73
CA ARG A 48 -22.51 23.02 -5.84
C ARG A 48 -22.52 21.60 -6.38
N GLU A 49 -21.68 21.29 -7.36
CA GLU A 49 -21.56 19.93 -7.89
C GLU A 49 -20.95 18.97 -6.84
N ILE A 50 -19.93 19.41 -6.10
CA ILE A 50 -19.38 18.65 -4.97
C ILE A 50 -20.45 18.42 -3.89
N TYR A 51 -21.24 19.44 -3.54
CA TYR A 51 -22.34 19.31 -2.58
C TYR A 51 -23.45 18.40 -3.11
N ARG A 52 -23.83 18.49 -4.39
CA ARG A 52 -24.82 17.61 -5.03
C ARG A 52 -24.36 16.14 -5.03
N GLN A 53 -23.08 15.88 -5.32
CA GLN A 53 -22.51 14.53 -5.25
C GLN A 53 -22.44 13.98 -3.83
N ARG A 54 -22.31 14.87 -2.84
CA ARG A 54 -22.16 14.53 -1.42
C ARG A 54 -23.43 14.70 -0.59
N GLU A 55 -24.52 15.17 -1.18
CA GLU A 55 -25.81 15.38 -0.54
C GLU A 55 -26.31 14.07 0.11
N LYS A 56 -26.08 12.95 -0.59
CA LYS A 56 -26.31 11.59 -0.13
C LYS A 56 -25.47 11.15 1.07
N PHE A 57 -24.52 11.96 1.55
CA PHE A 57 -23.71 11.69 2.75
C PHE A 57 -23.88 12.78 3.82
N LEU A 58 -24.52 13.89 3.47
CA LEU A 58 -24.71 15.06 4.33
C LEU A 58 -26.09 15.10 4.97
N ASN A 59 -27.08 14.42 4.38
CA ASN A 59 -28.41 14.29 4.97
C ASN A 59 -28.44 13.16 6.01
N PRO A 60 -28.68 13.46 7.31
CA PRO A 60 -28.79 12.43 8.35
C PRO A 60 -30.02 11.53 8.17
N ILE A 61 -31.01 11.98 7.39
CA ILE A 61 -32.30 11.31 7.18
C ILE A 61 -32.30 10.46 5.90
N SER A 62 -31.56 10.86 4.86
CA SER A 62 -31.56 10.23 3.54
C SER A 62 -30.20 9.72 3.07
N GLY A 63 -29.14 9.80 3.89
CA GLY A 63 -27.76 9.71 3.41
C GLY A 63 -26.77 8.88 4.23
N ALA A 64 -27.23 7.95 5.06
CA ALA A 64 -26.40 6.77 5.28
C ALA A 64 -26.82 5.76 4.20
N PRO A 65 -26.02 5.47 3.15
CA PRO A 65 -26.06 4.10 2.68
C PRO A 65 -25.86 3.26 3.95
N SER A 66 -26.82 2.39 4.27
CA SER A 66 -26.62 1.43 5.36
C SER A 66 -25.21 0.91 5.17
N LYS A 67 -24.37 0.99 6.21
CA LYS A 67 -23.03 0.39 6.15
C LYS A 67 -23.20 -0.93 5.41
N PRO A 68 -22.47 -1.15 4.30
CA PRO A 68 -22.72 -2.34 3.50
C PRO A 68 -22.71 -3.53 4.46
N SER A 69 -23.73 -4.37 4.36
CA SER A 69 -23.86 -5.47 5.29
C SER A 69 -22.59 -6.33 5.20
N ALA A 70 -22.29 -7.10 6.24
CA ALA A 70 -21.12 -7.99 6.18
C ALA A 70 -21.15 -8.87 4.91
N GLU A 71 -22.35 -9.29 4.49
CA GLU A 71 -22.59 -10.08 3.27
C GLU A 71 -22.25 -9.31 1.98
N GLU A 72 -22.62 -8.03 1.87
CA GLU A 72 -22.28 -7.19 0.69
C GLU A 72 -20.77 -6.92 0.60
N ILE A 73 -20.10 -6.79 1.74
CA ILE A 73 -18.64 -6.63 1.80
C ILE A 73 -17.97 -7.94 1.36
N GLU A 74 -18.43 -9.08 1.85
CA GLU A 74 -17.92 -10.40 1.46
C GLU A 74 -18.07 -10.63 -0.04
N GLU A 75 -19.24 -10.34 -0.61
CA GLU A 75 -19.48 -10.51 -2.05
C GLU A 75 -18.57 -9.59 -2.90
N MET A 76 -18.36 -8.35 -2.46
CA MET A 76 -17.45 -7.41 -3.13
C MET A 76 -15.99 -7.87 -3.06
N VAL A 77 -15.56 -8.41 -1.91
CA VAL A 77 -14.22 -8.97 -1.74
C VAL A 77 -14.04 -10.20 -2.62
N GLU A 78 -15.00 -11.12 -2.63
CA GLU A 78 -14.94 -12.34 -3.45
C GLU A 78 -14.85 -12.02 -4.95
N ARG A 79 -15.63 -11.04 -5.41
CA ARG A 79 -15.57 -10.58 -6.80
C ARG A 79 -14.21 -9.99 -7.16
N LYS A 80 -13.66 -9.13 -6.32
CA LYS A 80 -12.32 -8.54 -6.54
C LYS A 80 -11.22 -9.60 -6.50
N LEU A 81 -11.33 -10.60 -5.64
CA LEU A 81 -10.39 -11.72 -5.59
C LEU A 81 -10.45 -12.55 -6.88
N LYS A 82 -11.65 -12.86 -7.39
CA LYS A 82 -11.83 -13.55 -8.67
C LYS A 82 -11.23 -12.77 -9.84
N GLU A 83 -11.45 -11.46 -9.90
CA GLU A 83 -10.84 -10.57 -10.90
C GLU A 83 -9.31 -10.56 -10.79
N PHE A 84 -8.79 -10.47 -9.57
CA PHE A 84 -7.35 -10.47 -9.30
C PHE A 84 -6.69 -11.79 -9.72
N LEU A 85 -7.30 -12.93 -9.39
CA LEU A 85 -6.84 -14.26 -9.81
C LEU A 85 -6.94 -14.48 -11.33
N ALA A 86 -7.97 -13.91 -11.96
CA ALA A 86 -8.14 -13.93 -13.42
C ALA A 86 -7.14 -13.00 -14.14
N SER A 87 -6.53 -12.05 -13.42
CA SER A 87 -5.61 -11.09 -14.01
C SER A 87 -4.40 -11.74 -14.66
N LYS A 88 -4.10 -11.29 -15.89
CA LYS A 88 -2.92 -11.72 -16.65
C LYS A 88 -1.61 -11.31 -15.95
N THR A 89 -1.62 -10.24 -15.17
CA THR A 89 -0.42 -9.79 -14.43
C THR A 89 -0.09 -10.74 -13.30
N PHE A 90 -1.09 -11.18 -12.54
CA PHE A 90 -0.93 -12.13 -11.46
C PHE A 90 -0.43 -13.49 -11.98
N LYS A 91 -1.05 -14.03 -13.04
CA LYS A 91 -0.59 -15.27 -13.68
C LYS A 91 0.86 -15.21 -14.14
N ARG A 92 1.28 -14.08 -14.74
CA ARG A 92 2.68 -13.88 -15.15
C ARG A 92 3.65 -13.89 -13.97
N VAL A 93 3.30 -13.22 -12.88
CA VAL A 93 4.12 -13.18 -11.65
C VAL A 93 4.24 -14.57 -11.05
N CYS A 94 3.12 -15.29 -10.90
CA CYS A 94 3.13 -16.67 -10.42
C CYS A 94 3.98 -17.57 -11.32
N SER A 95 3.82 -17.51 -12.64
CA SER A 95 4.64 -18.30 -13.57
C SER A 95 6.13 -17.96 -13.50
N LYS A 96 6.48 -16.69 -13.23
CA LYS A 96 7.87 -16.29 -13.05
C LYS A 96 8.45 -16.90 -11.77
N ILE A 97 7.72 -16.81 -10.66
CA ILE A 97 8.12 -17.41 -9.37
C ILE A 97 8.24 -18.94 -9.50
N PHE A 98 7.28 -19.60 -10.17
CA PHE A 98 7.36 -21.04 -10.41
C PHE A 98 8.55 -21.44 -11.28
N ARG A 99 8.91 -20.66 -12.31
CA ARG A 99 10.12 -20.90 -13.10
C ARG A 99 11.39 -20.68 -12.30
N GLU A 100 11.44 -19.64 -11.47
CA GLU A 100 12.57 -19.38 -10.59
C GLU A 100 12.75 -20.53 -9.58
N LEU A 101 11.66 -21.04 -9.00
CA LEU A 101 11.70 -22.20 -8.10
C LEU A 101 12.10 -23.50 -8.81
N LEU A 102 11.64 -23.74 -10.03
CA LEU A 102 12.02 -24.92 -10.82
C LEU A 102 13.48 -24.85 -11.28
N ASN A 103 13.96 -23.66 -11.68
CA ASN A 103 15.33 -23.49 -12.14
C ASN A 103 16.35 -23.50 -10.98
N ASN A 104 15.96 -23.08 -9.78
CA ASN A 104 16.85 -23.05 -8.61
C ASN A 104 16.95 -24.40 -7.88
N ASN A 105 16.19 -25.43 -8.30
CA ASN A 105 16.16 -26.73 -7.61
C ASN A 105 16.94 -27.85 -8.33
N HIS A 106 17.68 -27.57 -9.41
CA HIS A 106 18.57 -28.55 -10.05
C HIS A 106 20.02 -28.45 -9.53
N GLU A 107 20.19 -28.37 -8.21
CA GLU A 107 21.35 -29.06 -7.64
C GLU A 107 20.90 -30.51 -7.43
N ASP A 108 21.08 -31.36 -8.43
CA ASP A 108 20.77 -32.78 -8.29
C ASP A 108 21.73 -33.35 -7.25
N TYR A 109 21.23 -33.69 -6.06
CA TYR A 109 22.04 -34.36 -5.05
C TYR A 109 21.72 -35.85 -5.07
N GLU A 110 22.75 -36.67 -5.22
CA GLU A 110 22.61 -38.08 -4.88
C GLU A 110 22.56 -38.21 -3.36
N SER A 111 21.44 -38.69 -2.83
CA SER A 111 21.22 -38.84 -1.39
C SER A 111 21.02 -40.31 -1.04
N LYS A 112 21.77 -40.81 -0.05
CA LYS A 112 21.62 -42.17 0.51
C LYS A 112 21.51 -42.10 2.03
N ILE A 113 20.60 -42.86 2.61
CA ILE A 113 20.51 -43.06 4.06
C ILE A 113 21.22 -44.36 4.39
N VAL A 114 22.18 -44.30 5.31
CA VAL A 114 22.95 -45.46 5.77
C VAL A 114 22.90 -45.57 7.29
N THR A 115 22.98 -46.80 7.77
CA THR A 115 22.91 -47.13 9.20
C THR A 115 24.17 -47.80 9.73
N SER A 116 25.06 -48.27 8.84
CA SER A 116 26.32 -48.91 9.20
C SER A 116 27.49 -47.94 9.10
N GLU A 117 28.41 -48.00 10.06
CA GLU A 117 29.63 -47.20 10.07
C GLU A 117 30.52 -47.49 8.84
N ASP A 118 30.60 -48.76 8.41
CA ASP A 118 31.37 -49.16 7.22
C ASP A 118 30.86 -48.48 5.94
N GLU A 119 29.53 -48.34 5.81
CA GLU A 119 28.90 -47.68 4.67
C GLU A 119 29.11 -46.17 4.69
N VAL A 120 29.11 -45.55 5.88
CA VAL A 120 29.42 -44.13 6.06
C VAL A 120 30.84 -43.84 5.61
N ILE A 121 31.82 -44.63 6.07
CA ILE A 121 33.23 -44.45 5.71
C ILE A 121 33.42 -44.63 4.20
N LYS A 122 32.79 -45.66 3.61
CA LYS A 122 32.86 -45.91 2.17
C LYS A 122 32.32 -44.73 1.35
N LEU A 123 31.12 -44.26 1.66
CA LEU A 123 30.50 -43.13 0.94
C LEU A 123 31.22 -41.81 1.20
N SER A 124 31.79 -41.61 2.39
CA SER A 124 32.62 -40.43 2.68
C SER A 124 33.86 -40.38 1.78
N ASN A 125 34.53 -41.52 1.58
CA ASN A 125 35.66 -41.63 0.64
C ASN A 125 35.26 -41.41 -0.82
N GLU A 126 34.02 -41.70 -1.18
CA GLU A 126 33.45 -41.42 -2.52
C GLU A 126 33.05 -39.94 -2.70
N GLY A 127 33.23 -39.11 -1.68
CA GLY A 127 32.98 -37.67 -1.71
C GLY A 127 31.56 -37.25 -1.35
N TYR A 128 30.87 -38.05 -0.54
CA TYR A 128 29.58 -37.66 0.06
C TYR A 128 29.79 -36.94 1.39
N ASP A 129 29.03 -35.87 1.60
CA ASP A 129 28.91 -35.16 2.87
C ASP A 129 27.97 -35.91 3.82
N CYS A 130 28.40 -36.12 5.06
CA CYS A 130 27.65 -36.87 6.07
C CYS A 130 26.87 -35.93 7.02
N HIS A 131 25.59 -36.24 7.25
CA HIS A 131 24.73 -35.54 8.20
C HIS A 131 23.96 -36.55 9.04
N LEU A 132 23.94 -36.39 10.37
CA LEU A 132 23.15 -37.25 11.25
C LEU A 132 21.67 -36.84 11.19
N VAL A 133 20.76 -37.79 10.93
CA VAL A 133 19.31 -37.52 10.77
C VAL A 133 18.46 -38.23 11.84
N GLY A 134 19.07 -39.08 12.67
CA GLY A 134 18.42 -39.71 13.81
C GLY A 134 19.35 -40.65 14.55
N GLU A 135 18.79 -41.47 15.45
CA GLU A 135 19.55 -42.52 16.16
C GLU A 135 20.10 -43.53 15.14
N ASN A 136 21.43 -43.56 15.00
CA ASN A 136 22.19 -44.43 14.10
C ASN A 136 21.79 -44.35 12.62
N LYS A 137 21.31 -43.19 12.15
CA LYS A 137 21.00 -42.94 10.74
C LYS A 137 21.76 -41.74 10.21
N TRP A 138 22.51 -41.97 9.13
CA TRP A 138 23.30 -40.96 8.45
C TRP A 138 22.74 -40.70 7.06
N LEU A 139 22.57 -39.43 6.73
CA LEU A 139 22.25 -38.96 5.40
C LEU A 139 23.53 -38.54 4.70
N MET A 140 23.89 -39.29 3.66
CA MET A 140 25.02 -39.03 2.80
C MET A 140 24.52 -38.28 1.56
N ARG A 141 25.09 -37.11 1.26
CA ARG A 141 24.72 -36.29 0.09
C ARG A 141 25.94 -35.96 -0.76
N LYS A 142 25.82 -36.08 -2.08
CA LYS A 142 26.85 -35.66 -3.03
C LYS A 142 26.22 -34.85 -4.15
N ARG A 143 26.79 -33.69 -4.49
CA ARG A 143 26.37 -32.90 -5.65
C ARG A 143 26.66 -33.69 -6.93
N ILE A 144 25.63 -33.94 -7.73
CA ILE A 144 25.77 -34.39 -9.10
C ILE A 144 26.04 -33.11 -9.90
N ASN A 145 27.28 -32.90 -10.31
CA ASN A 145 27.56 -31.91 -11.34
C ASN A 145 26.84 -32.39 -12.60
N GLY A 146 25.74 -31.72 -12.95
CA GLY A 146 25.06 -31.96 -14.23
C GLY A 146 26.08 -31.87 -15.35
N SER A 147 26.20 -32.96 -16.12
CA SER A 147 26.97 -33.04 -17.36
C SER A 147 26.47 -32.05 -18.40
#